data_AF-A0A527ZI19-F1
#
_entry.id   AF-A0A527ZI19-F1
#
_cell.length_a   1.000
_cell.length_b   1.000
_cell.length_c   1.000
_cell.angle_alpha   90.00
_cell.angle_beta   90.00
_cell.angle_gamma   90.00
#
_symmetry.space_group_name_H-M   'P 1'
#
loop_
_entity.id
_entity.type
_entity.pdbx_description
1 polymer ?
#
loop_
_entity_poly.entity_id
_entity_poly.type
_entity_poly.pdbx_seq_one_letter_code
_entity_poly.pdbx_strand_id
1 'polypeptide(L)'
;MALALSLSGWTFVQSNRYRQETDAILNQTYEIQWRAAQIRERLLRVYGYLRLADETGKLDPDIDRQMALVSVNVAQLENLPYLRRFFPDHETELLNTIRQTLEQKIAPIVQSRTDYSRAIDDMSKLEQSMYEISSATVDHSMTLQQTASIDIAASRNWFIFAIALGLGATLYLI
;
A
#
# COMPACT_ATOMS: atom_id res chain seq x y z
N MET A 1 31.28 -13.67 -31.47
CA MET A 1 31.05 -14.71 -30.44
C MET A 1 31.16 -14.15 -29.02
N ALA A 2 32.32 -13.62 -28.59
CA ALA A 2 32.48 -13.06 -27.24
C ALA A 2 31.47 -11.93 -26.91
N LEU A 3 31.25 -11.00 -27.84
CA LEU A 3 30.24 -9.95 -27.68
C LEU A 3 28.83 -10.53 -27.49
N ALA A 4 28.43 -11.51 -28.30
CA ALA A 4 27.11 -12.14 -28.18
C ALA A 4 26.90 -12.81 -26.81
N LEU A 5 27.93 -13.48 -26.27
CA LEU A 5 27.86 -14.12 -24.95
C LEU A 5 27.77 -13.09 -23.81
N SER A 6 28.55 -12.01 -23.86
CA SER A 6 28.46 -10.92 -22.88
C SER A 6 27.09 -10.24 -22.92
N LEU A 7 26.51 -10.08 -24.12
CA LEU A 7 25.19 -9.48 -24.33
C LEU A 7 24.07 -10.40 -23.82
N SER A 8 24.14 -11.70 -24.07
CA SER A 8 23.20 -12.68 -23.50
C SER A 8 23.29 -12.76 -21.97
N GLY A 9 24.50 -12.64 -21.40
CA GLY A 9 24.70 -12.54 -19.96
C GLY A 9 24.05 -11.28 -19.38
N TRP A 10 24.23 -10.13 -20.04
CA TRP A 10 23.63 -8.87 -19.62
C TRP A 10 22.10 -8.90 -19.67
N THR A 11 21.49 -9.39 -20.75
CA THR A 11 20.03 -9.49 -20.87
C THR A 11 19.43 -10.45 -19.85
N PHE A 12 20.12 -11.55 -19.55
CA PHE A 12 19.71 -12.48 -18.50
C PHE A 12 19.74 -11.83 -17.11
N VAL A 13 20.82 -11.10 -16.77
CA VAL A 13 20.93 -10.37 -15.50
C VAL A 13 19.82 -9.32 -15.37
N GLN A 14 19.54 -8.57 -16.43
CA GLN A 14 18.49 -7.56 -16.43
C GLN A 14 17.08 -8.17 -16.28
N SER A 15 16.82 -9.29 -16.96
CA SER A 15 15.56 -10.03 -16.82
C SER A 15 15.36 -10.56 -15.40
N ASN A 16 16.41 -11.10 -14.79
CA ASN A 16 16.35 -11.61 -13.42
C ASN A 16 16.10 -10.47 -12.41
N ARG A 17 16.77 -9.32 -12.59
CA ARG A 17 16.56 -8.13 -11.77
C ARG A 17 15.11 -7.65 -11.84
N TYR A 18 14.51 -7.62 -13.03
CA TYR A 18 13.10 -7.25 -13.19
C TYR A 18 12.15 -8.20 -12.46
N ARG A 19 12.41 -9.50 -12.55
CA ARG A 19 11.61 -10.51 -11.85
C ARG A 19 11.63 -10.25 -10.34
N GLN A 20 12.82 -10.01 -9.80
CA GLN A 20 12.99 -9.68 -8.39
C GLN A 20 12.29 -8.38 -7.99
N GLU A 21 12.38 -7.32 -8.81
CA GLU A 21 11.71 -6.05 -8.54
C GLU A 21 10.18 -6.19 -8.60
N THR A 22 9.66 -6.96 -9.57
CA THR A 22 8.22 -7.24 -9.70
C THR A 22 7.70 -8.07 -8.53
N ASP A 23 8.40 -9.14 -8.18
CA ASP A 23 8.07 -10.00 -7.05
C ASP A 23 8.09 -9.20 -5.73
N ALA A 24 9.05 -8.28 -5.58
CA ALA A 24 9.13 -7.39 -4.42
C ALA A 24 7.94 -6.42 -4.35
N ILE A 25 7.56 -5.77 -5.47
CA ILE A 25 6.40 -4.88 -5.51
C ILE A 25 5.13 -5.66 -5.16
N LEU A 26 4.93 -6.83 -5.75
CA LEU A 26 3.76 -7.68 -5.47
C LEU A 26 3.69 -8.07 -3.99
N ASN A 27 4.81 -8.54 -3.42
CA ASN A 27 4.86 -8.92 -2.01
C ASN A 27 4.55 -7.73 -1.09
N GLN A 28 5.09 -6.54 -1.40
CA GLN A 28 4.83 -5.31 -0.67
C GLN A 28 3.35 -4.88 -0.77
N THR A 29 2.76 -4.97 -1.96
CA THR A 29 1.34 -4.71 -2.20
C THR A 29 0.46 -5.64 -1.37
N TYR A 30 0.73 -6.95 -1.39
CA TYR A 30 -0.03 -7.91 -0.59
C TYR A 30 0.08 -7.64 0.91
N GLU A 31 1.26 -7.28 1.41
CA GLU A 31 1.45 -6.96 2.83
C GLU A 31 0.66 -5.71 3.23
N ILE A 32 0.71 -4.63 2.43
CA ILE A 32 -0.07 -3.41 2.69
C ILE A 32 -1.56 -3.73 2.70
N GLN A 33 -2.07 -4.44 1.69
CA GLN A 33 -3.47 -4.84 1.60
C GLN A 33 -3.91 -5.70 2.79
N TRP A 34 -3.07 -6.66 3.20
CA TRP A 34 -3.38 -7.54 4.32
C TRP A 34 -3.47 -6.74 5.64
N ARG A 35 -2.52 -5.84 5.90
CA ARG A 35 -2.56 -4.97 7.09
C ARG A 35 -3.76 -4.00 7.05
N ALA A 36 -4.08 -3.45 5.88
CA ALA A 36 -5.25 -2.60 5.70
C ALA A 36 -6.56 -3.37 5.97
N ALA A 37 -6.68 -4.61 5.50
CA ALA A 37 -7.82 -5.47 5.78
C ALA A 37 -7.98 -5.75 7.29
N GLN A 38 -6.88 -5.95 8.01
CA GLN A 38 -6.92 -6.12 9.47
C GLN A 38 -7.40 -4.86 10.18
N ILE A 39 -6.96 -3.67 9.76
CA ILE A 39 -7.45 -2.40 10.31
C ILE A 39 -8.96 -2.28 10.09
N ARG A 40 -9.41 -2.54 8.84
CA ARG A 40 -10.82 -2.49 8.48
C ARG A 40 -11.68 -3.45 9.30
N GLU A 41 -11.24 -4.70 9.48
CA GLU A 41 -11.95 -5.69 10.29
C GLU A 41 -12.17 -5.18 11.72
N ARG A 42 -11.14 -4.59 12.32
CA ARG A 42 -11.20 -4.07 13.69
C ARG A 42 -12.09 -2.84 13.79
N LEU A 43 -12.04 -1.94 12.80
CA LEU A 43 -12.96 -0.81 12.70
C LEU A 43 -14.43 -1.28 12.62
N LEU A 44 -14.72 -2.28 11.79
CA LEU A 44 -16.07 -2.85 11.68
C LEU A 44 -16.56 -3.46 13.01
N ARG A 45 -15.67 -4.09 13.79
CA ARG A 45 -16.01 -4.58 15.14
C ARG A 45 -16.35 -3.44 16.08
N VAL A 46 -15.53 -2.38 16.12
CA VAL A 46 -15.81 -1.17 16.94
C VAL A 46 -17.13 -0.53 16.54
N TYR A 47 -17.37 -0.37 15.23
CA TYR A 47 -18.63 0.13 14.69
C TYR A 47 -19.83 -0.70 15.15
N GLY A 48 -19.72 -2.03 15.07
CA GLY A 48 -20.75 -2.96 15.52
C GLY A 48 -21.05 -2.81 17.03
N TYR A 49 -20.02 -2.66 17.86
CA TYR A 49 -20.20 -2.43 19.29
C TYR A 49 -20.86 -1.10 19.60
N LEU A 50 -20.48 -0.03 18.91
CA LEU A 50 -21.11 1.29 19.06
C LEU A 50 -22.59 1.25 18.67
N ARG A 51 -22.92 0.55 17.57
CA ARG A 51 -24.31 0.40 17.13
C ARG A 51 -25.15 -0.41 18.12
N LEU A 52 -24.62 -1.51 18.63
CA LEU A 52 -25.29 -2.29 19.69
C LEU A 52 -25.47 -1.45 20.96
N ALA A 53 -24.48 -0.64 21.32
CA ALA A 53 -24.55 0.24 22.48
C ALA A 53 -25.58 1.36 22.30
N ASP A 54 -25.73 1.90 21.09
CA ASP A 54 -26.75 2.90 20.74
C ASP A 54 -28.16 2.31 20.86
N GLU A 55 -28.36 1.09 20.37
CA GLU A 55 -29.66 0.41 20.40
C GLU A 55 -30.04 -0.11 21.80
N THR A 56 -29.06 -0.54 22.61
CA THR A 56 -29.31 -1.26 23.87
C THR A 56 -28.89 -0.51 25.14
N GLY A 57 -28.14 0.58 25.00
CA GLY A 57 -27.47 1.27 26.10
C GLY A 57 -26.31 0.49 26.73
N LYS A 58 -25.97 -0.70 26.20
CA LYS A 58 -24.91 -1.57 26.76
C LYS A 58 -23.72 -1.63 25.82
N LEU A 59 -22.61 -1.11 26.30
CA LEU A 59 -21.34 -1.14 25.60
C LEU A 59 -20.62 -2.48 25.82
N ASP A 60 -20.13 -3.09 24.75
CA ASP A 60 -19.34 -4.31 24.81
C ASP A 60 -18.00 -4.05 25.53
N PRO A 61 -17.61 -4.86 26.53
CA PRO A 61 -16.36 -4.65 27.27
C PRO A 61 -15.09 -4.82 26.42
N ASP A 62 -15.15 -5.44 25.24
CA ASP A 62 -14.00 -5.64 24.35
C ASP A 62 -13.72 -4.41 23.46
N ILE A 63 -14.56 -3.35 23.50
CA ILE A 63 -14.40 -2.18 22.61
C ILE A 63 -13.05 -1.48 22.78
N ASP A 64 -12.58 -1.29 24.02
CA ASP A 64 -11.31 -0.63 24.30
C ASP A 64 -10.13 -1.42 23.70
N ARG A 65 -10.21 -2.75 23.78
CA ARG A 65 -9.22 -3.64 23.18
C ARG A 65 -9.27 -3.56 21.66
N GLN A 66 -10.45 -3.58 21.03
CA GLN A 66 -10.55 -3.44 19.58
C GLN A 66 -10.01 -2.09 19.09
N MET A 67 -10.31 -1.00 19.80
CA MET A 67 -9.75 0.32 19.48
C MET A 67 -8.23 0.35 19.61
N ALA A 68 -7.66 -0.22 20.68
CA ALA A 68 -6.21 -0.32 20.82
C ALA A 68 -5.56 -1.15 19.69
N LEU A 69 -6.20 -2.24 19.27
CA LEU A 69 -5.75 -3.05 18.13
C LEU A 69 -5.79 -2.27 16.81
N VAL A 70 -6.79 -1.41 16.61
CA VAL A 70 -6.80 -0.52 15.45
C VAL A 70 -5.58 0.41 15.48
N SER A 71 -5.34 1.11 16.58
CA SER A 71 -4.21 2.03 16.70
C SER A 71 -2.86 1.33 16.49
N VAL A 72 -2.67 0.14 17.05
CA VAL A 72 -1.46 -0.66 16.85
C VAL A 72 -1.29 -1.06 15.38
N ASN A 73 -2.35 -1.55 14.74
CA ASN A 73 -2.27 -1.98 13.33
C ASN A 73 -2.01 -0.80 12.39
N VAL A 74 -2.61 0.36 12.65
CA VAL A 74 -2.35 1.61 11.92
C VAL A 74 -0.87 2.01 12.08
N ALA A 75 -0.35 2.02 13.30
CA ALA A 75 1.06 2.35 13.54
C ALA A 75 2.03 1.34 12.87
N GLN A 76 1.67 0.06 12.84
CA GLN A 76 2.47 -0.94 12.13
C GLN A 76 2.47 -0.73 10.61
N LEU A 77 1.32 -0.34 10.04
CA LEU A 77 1.21 -0.02 8.63
C LEU A 77 2.05 1.23 8.28
N GLU A 78 1.94 2.30 9.10
CA GLU A 78 2.71 3.54 8.95
C GLU A 78 4.24 3.32 8.97
N ASN A 79 4.70 2.35 9.75
CA ASN A 79 6.13 2.05 9.92
C ASN A 79 6.71 1.13 8.83
N LEU A 80 5.92 0.72 7.83
CA LEU A 80 6.46 -0.07 6.73
C LEU A 80 7.48 0.76 5.91
N PRO A 81 8.69 0.24 5.68
CA PRO A 81 9.79 1.02 5.08
C PRO A 81 9.52 1.43 3.62
N TYR A 82 8.66 0.68 2.93
CA TYR A 82 8.26 0.93 1.54
C TYR A 82 6.91 1.62 1.43
N LEU A 83 6.21 1.93 2.54
CA LEU A 83 4.88 2.58 2.48
C LEU A 83 4.93 3.88 1.66
N ARG A 84 5.94 4.72 1.89
CA ARG A 84 6.14 5.98 1.17
C ARG A 84 6.32 5.81 -0.34
N ARG A 85 6.79 4.63 -0.79
CA ARG A 85 6.91 4.32 -2.22
C ARG A 85 5.53 4.11 -2.85
N PHE A 86 4.57 3.58 -2.10
CA PHE A 86 3.19 3.41 -2.55
C PHE A 86 2.36 4.68 -2.35
N PHE A 87 2.75 5.52 -1.39
CA PHE A 87 2.00 6.69 -0.96
C PHE A 87 2.91 7.92 -0.75
N PRO A 88 3.39 8.56 -1.84
CA PRO A 88 4.38 9.63 -1.76
C PRO A 88 3.81 10.98 -1.30
N ASP A 89 2.56 11.31 -1.67
CA ASP A 89 2.07 12.69 -1.58
C ASP A 89 1.00 12.96 -0.51
N HIS A 90 0.17 12.00 -0.08
CA HIS A 90 -1.09 12.35 0.64
C HIS A 90 -1.54 11.45 1.81
N GLU A 91 -0.93 10.29 2.11
CA GLU A 91 -1.65 9.27 2.92
C GLU A 91 -1.10 8.93 4.31
N THR A 92 0.05 9.47 4.72
CA THR A 92 0.36 9.53 6.17
C THR A 92 -0.68 10.37 6.91
N GLU A 93 -1.35 11.30 6.22
CA GLU A 93 -2.46 12.08 6.77
C GLU A 93 -3.73 11.22 6.95
N LEU A 94 -4.02 10.26 6.05
CA LEU A 94 -5.17 9.35 6.19
C LEU A 94 -5.00 8.39 7.37
N LEU A 95 -3.84 7.74 7.50
CA LEU A 95 -3.54 6.86 8.63
C LEU A 95 -3.53 7.66 9.96
N ASN A 96 -2.95 8.86 9.94
CA ASN A 96 -3.00 9.75 11.09
C ASN A 96 -4.43 10.25 11.40
N THR A 97 -5.29 10.47 10.39
CA THR A 97 -6.70 10.84 10.57
C THR A 97 -7.48 9.71 11.25
N ILE A 98 -7.21 8.45 10.89
CA ILE A 98 -7.80 7.28 11.56
C ILE A 98 -7.41 7.28 13.04
N ARG A 99 -6.12 7.42 13.32
CA ARG A 99 -5.61 7.48 14.70
C ARG A 99 -6.21 8.64 15.50
N GLN A 100 -6.21 9.85 14.94
CA GLN A 100 -6.73 11.04 15.59
C GLN A 100 -8.24 10.94 15.85
N THR A 101 -9.02 10.43 14.89
CA THR A 101 -10.46 10.25 15.08
C THR A 101 -10.75 9.23 16.17
N LEU A 102 -10.02 8.12 16.20
CA LEU A 102 -10.17 7.12 17.27
C LEU A 102 -9.83 7.68 18.65
N GLU A 103 -8.69 8.37 18.78
CA GLU A 103 -8.20 8.88 20.06
C GLU A 103 -8.99 10.11 20.56
N GLN A 104 -9.34 11.02 19.67
CA GLN A 104 -9.87 12.35 20.05
C GLN A 104 -11.39 12.45 19.94
N LYS A 105 -12.04 11.59 19.15
CA LYS A 105 -13.50 11.65 18.94
C LYS A 105 -14.20 10.43 19.49
N ILE A 106 -13.71 9.23 19.16
CA ILE A 106 -14.40 7.98 19.52
C ILE A 106 -14.08 7.58 20.97
N ALA A 107 -12.81 7.62 21.40
CA ALA A 107 -12.43 7.20 22.75
C ALA A 107 -13.14 7.99 23.86
N PRO A 108 -13.31 9.32 23.77
CA PRO A 108 -14.08 10.06 24.77
C PRO A 108 -15.55 9.63 24.85
N ILE A 109 -16.19 9.32 23.72
CA ILE A 109 -17.59 8.85 23.65
C ILE A 109 -17.72 7.47 24.31
N VAL A 110 -16.77 6.58 24.04
CA VAL A 110 -16.69 5.24 24.63
C VAL A 110 -16.51 5.31 26.15
N GLN A 111 -15.62 6.21 26.61
CA GLN A 111 -15.36 6.42 28.04
C GLN A 111 -16.55 7.06 28.76
N SER A 112 -17.18 8.07 28.16
CA SER A 112 -18.34 8.75 28.75
C SER A 112 -19.62 7.92 28.66
N ARG A 113 -19.65 6.91 27.78
CA ARG A 113 -20.80 6.02 27.51
C ARG A 113 -22.05 6.77 27.06
N THR A 114 -21.85 7.82 26.28
CA THR A 114 -22.92 8.73 25.83
C THR A 114 -22.71 9.13 24.39
N ASP A 115 -23.77 9.37 23.63
CA ASP A 115 -23.72 9.90 22.26
C ASP A 115 -22.99 8.95 21.27
N TYR A 116 -23.37 7.67 21.29
CA TYR A 116 -22.82 6.65 20.38
C TYR A 116 -23.13 6.96 18.92
N SER A 117 -24.28 7.58 18.62
CA SER A 117 -24.63 8.06 17.28
C SER A 117 -23.54 8.92 16.64
N ARG A 118 -22.92 9.84 17.39
CA ARG A 118 -21.79 10.64 16.87
C ARG A 118 -20.56 9.79 16.55
N ALA A 119 -20.23 8.82 17.39
CA ALA A 119 -19.12 7.91 17.11
C ALA A 119 -19.39 7.00 15.90
N ILE A 120 -20.64 6.59 15.68
CA ILE A 120 -21.06 5.82 14.50
C ILE A 120 -20.83 6.64 13.22
N ASP A 121 -21.20 7.93 13.22
CA ASP A 121 -20.97 8.83 12.09
C ASP A 121 -19.47 9.02 11.80
N ASP A 122 -18.65 9.24 12.84
CA ASP A 122 -17.20 9.37 12.65
C ASP A 122 -16.54 8.06 12.20
N MET A 123 -17.03 6.90 12.66
CA MET A 123 -16.57 5.59 12.20
C MET A 123 -16.86 5.33 10.72
N SER A 124 -17.97 5.83 10.19
CA SER A 124 -18.30 5.69 8.76
C SER A 124 -17.25 6.37 7.85
N LYS A 125 -16.72 7.52 8.30
CA LYS A 125 -15.64 8.24 7.60
C LYS A 125 -14.34 7.45 7.63
N LEU A 126 -14.05 6.76 8.75
CA LEU A 126 -12.86 5.91 8.87
C LEU A 126 -12.91 4.69 7.95
N GLU A 127 -14.09 4.10 7.77
CA GLU A 127 -14.25 3.02 6.80
C GLU A 127 -13.95 3.50 5.37
N GLN A 128 -14.43 4.69 5.01
CA GLN A 128 -14.13 5.28 3.71
C GLN A 128 -12.63 5.52 3.52
N SER A 129 -11.95 6.12 4.50
CA SER A 129 -10.48 6.32 4.43
C SER A 129 -9.72 5.00 4.26
N MET A 130 -10.16 3.92 4.91
CA MET A 130 -9.54 2.60 4.74
C MET A 130 -9.79 1.98 3.36
N TYR A 131 -10.96 2.25 2.77
CA TYR A 131 -11.23 1.85 1.40
C TYR A 131 -10.28 2.58 0.42
N GLU A 132 -10.10 3.89 0.61
CA GLU A 132 -9.20 4.73 -0.20
C GLU A 132 -7.75 4.22 -0.16
N ILE A 133 -7.22 3.94 1.04
CA ILE A 133 -5.88 3.35 1.23
C ILE A 133 -5.75 2.01 0.48
N SER A 134 -6.77 1.17 0.57
CA SER A 134 -6.76 -0.15 -0.08
C SER A 134 -6.77 -0.02 -1.62
N SER A 135 -7.56 0.90 -2.17
CA SER A 135 -7.59 1.16 -3.61
C SER A 135 -6.30 1.80 -4.12
N ALA A 136 -5.78 2.82 -3.42
CA ALA A 136 -4.58 3.52 -3.83
C ALA A 136 -3.34 2.60 -3.81
N THR A 137 -3.28 1.64 -2.88
CA THR A 137 -2.24 0.59 -2.90
C THR A 137 -2.23 -0.17 -4.24
N VAL A 138 -3.41 -0.56 -4.73
CA VAL A 138 -3.57 -1.34 -5.97
C VAL A 138 -3.19 -0.48 -7.16
N ASP A 139 -3.76 0.71 -7.27
CA ASP A 139 -3.52 1.61 -8.40
C ASP A 139 -2.04 1.97 -8.51
N HIS A 140 -1.40 2.29 -7.39
CA HIS A 140 0.03 2.63 -7.39
C HIS A 140 0.92 1.41 -7.65
N SER A 141 0.52 0.20 -7.24
CA SER A 141 1.25 -1.01 -7.62
C SER A 141 1.28 -1.21 -9.13
N MET A 142 0.17 -0.90 -9.83
CA MET A 142 0.12 -0.96 -11.29
C MET A 142 1.04 0.09 -11.91
N THR A 143 1.08 1.31 -11.37
CA THR A 143 2.01 2.36 -11.82
C THR A 143 3.47 1.95 -11.62
N LEU A 144 3.84 1.41 -10.46
CA LEU A 144 5.21 0.95 -10.20
C LEU A 144 5.63 -0.17 -11.15
N GLN A 145 4.73 -1.12 -11.44
CA GLN A 145 4.97 -2.18 -12.42
C GLN A 145 5.09 -1.63 -13.85
N GLN A 146 4.24 -0.66 -14.22
CA GLN A 146 4.29 0.00 -15.53
C GLN A 146 5.61 0.76 -15.70
N THR A 147 6.04 1.55 -14.73
CA THR A 147 7.32 2.28 -14.78
C THR A 147 8.49 1.32 -14.93
N ALA A 148 8.52 0.22 -14.15
CA ALA A 148 9.55 -0.81 -14.30
C ALA A 148 9.55 -1.43 -15.71
N SER A 149 8.37 -1.64 -16.31
CA SER A 149 8.26 -2.15 -17.69
C SER A 149 8.74 -1.14 -18.75
N ILE A 150 8.50 0.17 -18.54
CA ILE A 150 8.92 1.25 -19.43
C ILE A 150 10.45 1.41 -19.41
N ASP A 151 11.06 1.41 -18.23
CA ASP A 151 12.52 1.48 -18.08
C ASP A 151 13.22 0.31 -18.81
N ILE A 152 12.58 -0.86 -18.83
CA ILE A 152 13.05 -2.01 -19.60
C ILE A 152 12.90 -1.79 -21.10
N ALA A 153 11.76 -1.31 -21.57
CA ALA A 153 11.57 -0.99 -22.99
C ALA A 153 12.60 0.04 -23.47
N ALA A 154 12.89 1.06 -22.66
CA ALA A 154 13.94 2.04 -22.92
C ALA A 154 15.34 1.39 -22.98
N SER A 155 15.68 0.53 -22.01
CA SER A 155 16.96 -0.20 -22.01
C SER A 155 17.12 -1.14 -23.21
N ARG A 156 16.04 -1.82 -23.62
CA ARG A 156 16.02 -2.72 -24.78
C ARG A 156 16.15 -1.93 -26.08
N ASN A 157 15.49 -0.79 -26.20
CA ASN A 157 15.59 0.06 -27.38
C ASN A 157 16.99 0.67 -27.52
N TRP A 158 17.59 1.15 -26.43
CA TRP A 158 18.98 1.59 -26.41
C TRP A 158 19.94 0.46 -26.80
N PHE A 159 19.69 -0.75 -26.32
CA PHE A 159 20.46 -1.94 -26.67
C PHE A 159 20.36 -2.30 -28.17
N ILE A 160 19.15 -2.32 -28.74
CA ILE A 160 18.93 -2.56 -30.18
C ILE A 160 19.65 -1.48 -31.00
N PHE A 161 19.58 -0.23 -30.56
CA PHE A 161 20.28 0.89 -31.18
C PHE A 161 21.81 0.73 -31.15
N ALA A 162 22.37 0.33 -30.00
CA ALA A 162 23.82 0.07 -29.87
C ALA A 162 24.29 -1.08 -30.78
N ILE A 163 23.50 -2.15 -30.93
CA ILE A 163 23.79 -3.24 -31.87
C ILE A 163 23.71 -2.74 -33.32
N ALA A 164 22.70 -1.95 -33.67
CA ALA A 164 22.54 -1.41 -35.02
C ALA A 164 23.72 -0.51 -35.41
N LEU A 165 24.20 0.35 -34.50
CA LEU A 165 25.41 1.15 -34.71
C LEU A 165 26.67 0.29 -34.85
N GLY A 166 26.82 -0.73 -34.00
CA GLY A 166 27.97 -1.64 -34.06
C GLY A 166 28.04 -2.41 -35.38
N LEU A 167 26.91 -2.96 -35.84
CA LEU A 167 26.82 -3.66 -37.12
C LEU A 167 27.02 -2.71 -38.31
N GLY A 168 26.45 -1.51 -38.27
CA GLY A 168 26.64 -0.48 -39.29
C GLY A 168 28.09 -0.04 -39.42
N ALA A 169 28.79 0.17 -38.31
CA ALA A 169 30.21 0.52 -38.30
C ALA A 169 31.10 -0.61 -38.86
N THR A 170 30.79 -1.87 -38.54
CA THR A 170 31.53 -3.02 -39.10
C THR A 170 31.27 -3.23 -40.60
N LEU A 171 30.06 -2.93 -41.09
CA LEU A 171 29.73 -3.00 -42.51
C LEU A 171 30.33 -1.84 -43.33
N TYR A 172 30.60 -0.70 -42.70
CA TYR A 172 31.23 0.45 -43.36
C TYR A 172 32.76 0.32 -43.47
N LEU A 173 33.36 -0.61 -42.72
CA LEU A 173 34.80 -0.89 -42.68
C LEU A 173 35.22 -2.06 -43.59
N ILE A 174 34.27 -2.72 -44.26
CA ILE A 174 34.48 -3.80 -45.25
C ILE A 174 34.18 -3.24 -46.64
#